data_AF-A0A7D8UTN7-F1
#
_entry.id   AF-A0A7D8UTN7-F1
#
_cell.length_a   1.000
_cell.length_b   1.000
_cell.length_c   1.000
_cell.angle_alpha   90.00
_cell.angle_beta   90.00
_cell.angle_gamma   90.00
#
_symmetry.space_group_name_H-M   'P 1'
#
loop_
_entity.id
_entity.type
_entity.pdbx_description
1 polymer ?
#
loop_
_entity_poly.entity_id
_entity_poly.type
_entity_poly.pdbx_seq_one_letter_code
_entity_poly.pdbx_strand_id
1 'polypeptide(L)'
;AIGNQTVNRIAMWDGDAWHPLTGPNGTGVSGDALARVRAILVHDDGSGPAVYVAGRFGSAAGVQAFGIARWDGAEWSPLSGPSGNGFNDEVYDLVVFDDGNGPKLYAGGAFTTAGGQPANRVAKWDGSAWSPVGSGMNSRVQALADFDDGGGPALYAGGTFIVAGGQAANRIAKWDGTAWSPLGSNGLSSPAPSYTVLSLAVADDGTGPALYVGGSFIFADGLLVNRLARWDGAAWSALGLGLSGGNVTEIVPFNTGSGPGLAVGGSFNGITSGDPAPRVALYTAADGWQALDPGDASPLNGTVSALATTPGSADTPSTLIIGGAFTTSPSGAARITAWRGCFVPETPCPADLTGPALDGIPDGLVGVADLNFYITLWINGDPAADLTGPALDGIPDGLVGVADLNYYIALWIDGCP
;
A
#
# COMPACT_ATOMS: atom_id res chain seq x y z
N ALA A 1 -9.80 23.98 -7.77
CA ALA A 1 -10.55 24.31 -8.99
C ALA A 1 -9.79 23.72 -10.17
N ILE A 2 -10.50 23.35 -11.23
CA ILE A 2 -9.90 23.00 -12.53
C ILE A 2 -10.42 24.03 -13.53
N GLY A 3 -9.53 24.88 -14.05
CA GLY A 3 -9.93 26.10 -14.73
C GLY A 3 -10.85 26.95 -13.84
N ASN A 4 -12.02 27.33 -14.37
CA ASN A 4 -13.05 28.08 -13.63
C ASN A 4 -14.05 27.19 -12.88
N GLN A 5 -13.91 25.87 -12.92
CA GLN A 5 -14.83 24.96 -12.25
C GLN A 5 -14.36 24.64 -10.82
N THR A 6 -15.27 24.77 -9.87
CA THR A 6 -15.05 24.35 -8.49
C THR A 6 -14.97 22.83 -8.43
N VAL A 7 -13.98 22.30 -7.71
CA VAL A 7 -13.80 20.87 -7.47
C VAL A 7 -13.98 20.65 -5.98
N ASN A 8 -15.03 19.93 -5.59
CA ASN A 8 -15.30 19.64 -4.20
C ASN A 8 -14.82 18.24 -3.85
N ARG A 9 -13.56 18.14 -3.42
CA ARG A 9 -12.91 16.97 -2.80
C ARG A 9 -12.75 15.71 -3.68
N ILE A 10 -13.40 15.65 -4.84
CA ILE A 10 -13.28 14.55 -5.79
C ILE A 10 -13.25 15.09 -7.23
N ALA A 11 -12.40 14.50 -8.05
CA ALA A 11 -12.27 14.74 -9.48
C ALA A 11 -11.93 13.41 -10.18
N MET A 12 -12.21 13.35 -11.48
CA MET A 12 -11.93 12.22 -12.35
C MET A 12 -10.88 12.63 -13.39
N TRP A 13 -9.93 11.76 -13.68
CA TRP A 13 -8.98 11.92 -14.78
C TRP A 13 -9.48 11.12 -15.98
N ASP A 14 -9.56 11.74 -17.16
CA ASP A 14 -10.04 11.07 -18.38
C ASP A 14 -8.91 10.55 -19.30
N GLY A 15 -7.65 10.80 -18.95
CA GLY A 15 -6.49 10.53 -19.79
C GLY A 15 -5.73 11.79 -20.20
N ASP A 16 -6.42 12.93 -20.28
CA ASP A 16 -5.89 14.20 -20.78
C ASP A 16 -6.08 15.36 -19.79
N ALA A 17 -7.19 15.36 -19.04
CA ALA A 17 -7.54 16.41 -18.09
C ALA A 17 -8.28 15.86 -16.86
N TRP A 18 -8.17 16.63 -15.77
CA TRP A 18 -9.01 16.41 -14.59
C TRP A 18 -10.38 17.06 -14.82
N HIS A 19 -11.43 16.42 -14.33
CA HIS A 19 -12.81 16.91 -14.40
C HIS A 19 -13.48 16.82 -13.02
N PRO A 20 -14.26 17.81 -12.60
CA PRO A 20 -15.11 17.65 -11.42
C PRO A 20 -16.22 16.65 -11.72
N LEU A 21 -16.60 15.84 -10.72
CA LEU A 21 -17.81 15.02 -10.82
C LEU A 21 -19.03 15.93 -10.58
N THR A 22 -19.77 16.22 -11.64
CA THR A 22 -20.94 17.12 -11.61
C THR A 22 -22.21 16.39 -11.20
N GLY A 23 -23.21 17.16 -10.76
CA GLY A 23 -24.60 16.74 -10.60
C GLY A 23 -25.53 17.95 -10.68
N PRO A 24 -26.86 17.75 -10.57
CA PRO A 24 -27.86 18.79 -10.86
C PRO A 24 -27.69 20.09 -10.08
N ASN A 25 -27.17 20.03 -8.85
CA ASN A 25 -27.04 21.19 -7.96
C ASN A 25 -25.59 21.49 -7.54
N GLY A 26 -24.59 21.00 -8.28
CA GLY A 26 -23.20 21.35 -8.06
C GLY A 26 -22.21 20.27 -8.43
N THR A 27 -21.07 20.26 -7.73
CA THR A 27 -19.94 19.35 -8.00
C THR A 27 -19.51 18.65 -6.73
N GLY A 28 -19.09 17.39 -6.83
CA GLY A 28 -18.41 16.61 -5.81
C GLY A 28 -19.13 16.54 -4.47
N VAL A 29 -18.37 16.39 -3.38
CA VAL A 29 -18.92 16.21 -2.02
C VAL A 29 -18.65 17.39 -1.11
N SER A 30 -19.63 17.74 -0.29
CA SER A 30 -19.63 18.88 0.62
C SER A 30 -20.11 18.50 2.02
N GLY A 31 -19.67 19.28 3.01
CA GLY A 31 -19.97 19.07 4.42
C GLY A 31 -19.28 20.13 5.27
N ASP A 32 -19.08 19.82 6.54
CA ASP A 32 -18.37 20.69 7.48
C ASP A 32 -16.89 20.90 7.12
N ALA A 33 -16.18 21.65 7.97
CA ALA A 33 -14.75 21.94 7.78
C ALA A 33 -13.85 20.70 7.75
N LEU A 34 -14.32 19.57 8.29
CA LEU A 34 -13.60 18.30 8.34
C LEU A 34 -14.04 17.34 7.23
N ALA A 35 -14.93 17.77 6.34
CA ALA A 35 -15.40 16.92 5.28
C ALA A 35 -14.24 16.49 4.36
N ARG A 36 -14.25 15.22 3.98
CA ARG A 36 -13.23 14.57 3.15
C ARG A 36 -13.77 13.26 2.60
N VAL A 37 -13.28 12.90 1.42
CA VAL A 37 -13.40 11.55 0.87
C VAL A 37 -12.33 10.69 1.52
N ARG A 38 -12.71 9.46 1.88
CA ARG A 38 -11.82 8.45 2.46
C ARG A 38 -11.64 7.25 1.55
N ALA A 39 -12.71 6.83 0.88
CA ALA A 39 -12.67 5.72 -0.06
C ALA A 39 -13.48 6.04 -1.31
N ILE A 40 -13.01 5.51 -2.43
CA ILE A 40 -13.65 5.57 -3.73
C ILE A 40 -13.62 4.14 -4.28
N LEU A 41 -14.77 3.66 -4.74
CA LEU A 41 -14.89 2.33 -5.32
C LEU A 41 -15.70 2.41 -6.60
N VAL A 42 -15.26 1.73 -7.66
CA VAL A 42 -16.07 1.52 -8.86
C VAL A 42 -16.74 0.16 -8.75
N HIS A 43 -18.05 0.12 -8.91
CA HIS A 43 -18.82 -1.11 -8.85
C HIS A 43 -20.02 -1.03 -9.79
N ASP A 44 -20.39 -2.16 -10.39
CA ASP A 44 -21.62 -2.31 -11.15
C ASP A 44 -22.65 -3.04 -10.27
N ASP A 45 -23.66 -2.30 -9.82
CA ASP A 45 -24.77 -2.82 -9.02
C ASP A 45 -25.92 -3.40 -9.86
N GLY A 46 -25.66 -3.69 -11.14
CA GLY A 46 -26.63 -4.16 -12.11
C GLY A 46 -27.32 -3.04 -12.90
N SER A 47 -27.03 -1.77 -12.58
CA SER A 47 -27.48 -0.62 -13.37
C SER A 47 -26.37 0.03 -14.21
N GLY A 48 -25.21 -0.63 -14.29
CA GLY A 48 -24.01 -0.16 -14.97
C GLY A 48 -22.94 0.30 -13.99
N PRO A 49 -21.68 0.50 -14.47
CA PRO A 49 -20.58 0.94 -13.63
C PRO A 49 -20.86 2.30 -12.99
N ALA A 50 -20.71 2.39 -11.68
CA ALA A 50 -20.87 3.62 -10.92
C ALA A 50 -19.73 3.82 -9.92
N VAL A 51 -19.50 5.08 -9.56
CA VAL A 51 -18.52 5.49 -8.56
C VAL A 51 -19.21 5.65 -7.21
N TYR A 52 -18.78 4.88 -6.23
CA TYR A 52 -19.19 5.01 -4.83
C TYR A 52 -18.13 5.77 -4.07
N VAL A 53 -18.56 6.75 -3.29
CA VAL A 53 -17.69 7.63 -2.53
C VAL A 53 -18.09 7.59 -1.07
N ALA A 54 -17.13 7.26 -0.21
CA ALA A 54 -17.30 7.20 1.23
C ALA A 54 -16.39 8.20 1.94
N GLY A 55 -16.81 8.66 3.12
CA GLY A 55 -16.00 9.53 3.95
C GLY A 55 -16.79 10.27 5.01
N ARG A 56 -16.29 11.46 5.33
CA ARG A 56 -17.01 12.44 6.15
C ARG A 56 -17.55 13.51 5.22
N PHE A 57 -18.84 13.51 4.93
CA PHE A 57 -19.50 14.59 4.18
C PHE A 57 -21.01 14.53 4.38
N GLY A 58 -21.69 15.66 4.20
CA GLY A 58 -23.14 15.75 4.36
C GLY A 58 -23.90 15.52 3.05
N SER A 59 -23.35 15.99 1.92
CA SER A 59 -24.02 15.96 0.62
C SER A 59 -23.06 15.73 -0.55
N ALA A 60 -23.62 15.28 -1.67
CA ALA A 60 -22.96 15.16 -2.97
C ALA A 60 -23.76 15.95 -4.01
N ALA A 61 -23.15 16.96 -4.63
CA ALA A 61 -23.80 17.89 -5.57
C ALA A 61 -25.18 18.39 -5.10
N GLY A 62 -25.30 18.73 -3.80
CA GLY A 62 -26.54 19.22 -3.17
C GLY A 62 -27.51 18.13 -2.69
N VAL A 63 -27.28 16.86 -3.05
CA VAL A 63 -28.06 15.71 -2.59
C VAL A 63 -27.55 15.26 -1.22
N GLN A 64 -28.42 15.14 -0.23
CA GLN A 64 -28.04 14.72 1.12
C GLN A 64 -27.68 13.23 1.13
N ALA A 65 -26.47 12.89 1.58
CA ALA A 65 -25.86 11.58 1.36
C ALA A 65 -25.18 10.98 2.61
N PHE A 66 -24.88 11.80 3.64
CA PHE A 66 -24.41 11.34 4.95
C PHE A 66 -23.27 10.31 4.90
N GLY A 67 -22.16 10.71 4.26
CA GLY A 67 -20.93 9.93 4.23
C GLY A 67 -20.87 8.82 3.18
N ILE A 68 -21.93 8.59 2.39
CA ILE A 68 -21.92 7.64 1.27
C ILE A 68 -22.78 8.11 0.09
N ALA A 69 -22.20 8.16 -1.11
CA ALA A 69 -22.92 8.55 -2.32
C ALA A 69 -22.49 7.70 -3.52
N ARG A 70 -23.41 7.50 -4.45
CA ARG A 70 -23.17 6.87 -5.76
C ARG A 70 -23.26 7.92 -6.85
N TRP A 71 -22.37 7.83 -7.83
CA TRP A 71 -22.37 8.65 -9.03
C TRP A 71 -22.41 7.75 -10.27
N ASP A 72 -23.43 7.93 -11.10
CA ASP A 72 -23.74 7.05 -12.24
C ASP A 72 -23.15 7.51 -13.58
N GLY A 73 -22.28 8.52 -13.55
CA GLY A 73 -21.79 9.20 -14.75
C GLY A 73 -22.45 10.57 -14.99
N ALA A 74 -23.59 10.85 -14.36
CA ALA A 74 -24.34 12.09 -14.54
C ALA A 74 -24.92 12.65 -13.23
N GLU A 75 -25.50 11.79 -12.40
CA GLU A 75 -26.23 12.16 -11.19
C GLU A 75 -25.64 11.51 -9.94
N TRP A 76 -25.83 12.20 -8.81
CA TRP A 76 -25.48 11.70 -7.49
C TRP A 76 -26.72 11.18 -6.79
N SER A 77 -26.66 9.97 -6.24
CA SER A 77 -27.71 9.37 -5.42
C SER A 77 -27.20 8.94 -4.05
N PRO A 78 -28.02 9.05 -2.98
CA PRO A 78 -27.63 8.62 -1.65
C PRO A 78 -27.85 7.12 -1.46
N LEU A 79 -27.02 6.50 -0.63
CA LEU A 79 -27.23 5.13 -0.13
C LEU A 79 -27.76 5.21 1.30
N SER A 80 -28.94 5.79 1.48
CA SER A 80 -29.48 6.13 2.81
C SER A 80 -30.47 5.12 3.38
N GLY A 81 -30.79 4.07 2.60
CA GLY A 81 -31.82 3.09 2.95
C GLY A 81 -33.23 3.68 3.15
N PRO A 82 -34.19 2.87 3.61
CA PRO A 82 -35.60 3.27 3.76
C PRO A 82 -35.81 4.40 4.78
N SER A 83 -34.92 4.50 5.77
CA SER A 83 -34.98 5.52 6.81
C SER A 83 -34.45 6.89 6.36
N GLY A 84 -33.89 6.99 5.15
CA GLY A 84 -33.28 8.24 4.65
C GLY A 84 -32.01 8.67 5.40
N ASN A 85 -31.39 7.77 6.17
CA ASN A 85 -30.20 8.05 6.96
C ASN A 85 -29.00 7.27 6.42
N GLY A 86 -27.89 7.93 6.06
CA GLY A 86 -26.64 7.23 5.75
C GLY A 86 -25.91 6.79 7.03
N PHE A 87 -24.67 7.23 7.20
CA PHE A 87 -23.85 6.93 8.37
C PHE A 87 -23.85 8.08 9.39
N ASN A 88 -23.71 7.76 10.68
CA ASN A 88 -23.62 8.77 11.75
C ASN A 88 -22.19 9.25 12.07
N ASP A 89 -21.17 8.65 11.46
CA ASP A 89 -19.77 9.05 11.57
C ASP A 89 -19.03 8.65 10.29
N GLU A 90 -17.75 8.97 10.22
CA GLU A 90 -16.88 8.76 9.07
C GLU A 90 -16.80 7.29 8.64
N VAL A 91 -17.01 7.04 7.35
CA VAL A 91 -16.65 5.78 6.68
C VAL A 91 -15.21 5.89 6.21
N TYR A 92 -14.37 4.93 6.60
CA TYR A 92 -12.94 4.93 6.24
C TYR A 92 -12.67 4.12 4.98
N ASP A 93 -13.41 3.05 4.74
CA ASP A 93 -13.14 2.16 3.61
C ASP A 93 -14.41 1.52 3.01
N LEU A 94 -14.33 1.13 1.75
CA LEU A 94 -15.34 0.44 0.97
C LEU A 94 -14.73 -0.75 0.23
N VAL A 95 -15.42 -1.89 0.24
CA VAL A 95 -15.06 -3.05 -0.58
C VAL A 95 -16.31 -3.72 -1.12
N VAL A 96 -16.22 -4.34 -2.30
CA VAL A 96 -17.26 -5.26 -2.78
C VAL A 96 -16.87 -6.67 -2.38
N PHE A 97 -17.78 -7.36 -1.70
CA PHE A 97 -17.56 -8.72 -1.25
C PHE A 97 -18.80 -9.57 -1.50
N ASP A 98 -18.60 -10.80 -1.96
CA ASP A 98 -19.66 -11.79 -2.14
C ASP A 98 -19.67 -12.76 -0.94
N ASP A 99 -20.68 -12.63 -0.09
CA ASP A 99 -20.92 -13.51 1.06
C ASP A 99 -21.68 -14.80 0.71
N GLY A 100 -21.62 -15.22 -0.56
CA GLY A 100 -22.36 -16.35 -1.11
C GLY A 100 -23.77 -16.01 -1.58
N ASN A 101 -24.13 -14.73 -1.60
CA ASN A 101 -25.46 -14.23 -2.00
C ASN A 101 -25.34 -13.08 -3.01
N GLY A 102 -24.26 -13.07 -3.79
CA GLY A 102 -23.95 -12.04 -4.76
C GLY A 102 -23.10 -10.91 -4.19
N PRO A 103 -22.41 -10.16 -5.07
CA PRO A 103 -21.54 -9.06 -4.68
C PRO A 103 -22.34 -7.95 -4.01
N LYS A 104 -21.87 -7.50 -2.84
CA LYS A 104 -22.47 -6.42 -2.07
C LYS A 104 -21.41 -5.42 -1.66
N LEU A 105 -21.83 -4.18 -1.45
CA LEU A 105 -20.95 -3.13 -0.93
C LEU A 105 -20.85 -3.24 0.59
N TYR A 106 -19.63 -3.32 1.11
CA TYR A 106 -19.31 -3.30 2.54
C TYR A 106 -18.61 -2.01 2.89
N ALA A 107 -18.95 -1.45 4.04
CA ALA A 107 -18.38 -0.22 4.57
C ALA A 107 -17.74 -0.46 5.93
N GLY A 108 -16.51 0.03 6.11
CA GLY A 108 -15.78 0.02 7.38
C GLY A 108 -15.54 1.45 7.85
N GLY A 109 -15.69 1.73 9.15
CA GLY A 109 -15.56 3.11 9.61
C GLY A 109 -15.55 3.35 11.12
N ALA A 110 -15.87 4.59 11.50
CA ALA A 110 -16.10 5.05 12.86
C ALA A 110 -17.57 5.06 13.29
N PHE A 111 -18.49 4.71 12.39
CA PHE A 111 -19.93 4.76 12.64
C PHE A 111 -20.40 3.72 13.68
N THR A 112 -21.55 4.02 14.28
CA THR A 112 -22.31 3.09 15.13
C THR A 112 -23.73 2.87 14.62
N THR A 113 -24.14 3.61 13.59
CA THR A 113 -25.38 3.37 12.87
C THR A 113 -25.18 3.51 11.36
N ALA A 114 -25.94 2.73 10.59
CA ALA A 114 -26.01 2.76 9.13
C ALA A 114 -27.46 2.52 8.69
N GLY A 115 -28.01 3.32 7.76
CA GLY A 115 -29.41 3.15 7.35
C GLY A 115 -30.42 3.47 8.46
N GLY A 116 -29.99 4.15 9.53
CA GLY A 116 -30.76 4.36 10.76
C GLY A 116 -30.81 3.17 11.73
N GLN A 117 -30.11 2.07 11.44
CA GLN A 117 -30.02 0.88 12.29
C GLN A 117 -28.67 0.79 13.01
N PRO A 118 -28.59 0.17 14.20
CA PRO A 118 -27.31 -0.10 14.87
C PRO A 118 -26.39 -0.95 13.98
N ALA A 119 -25.18 -0.47 13.74
CA ALA A 119 -24.13 -1.18 13.01
C ALA A 119 -22.76 -0.80 13.57
N ASN A 120 -22.10 -1.73 14.22
CA ASN A 120 -20.84 -1.46 14.91
C ASN A 120 -19.67 -1.52 13.92
N ARG A 121 -19.38 -0.38 13.29
CA ARG A 121 -18.15 -0.10 12.52
C ARG A 121 -18.00 -0.86 11.21
N VAL A 122 -18.84 -1.86 10.94
CA VAL A 122 -18.95 -2.53 9.64
C VAL A 122 -20.42 -2.77 9.30
N ALA A 123 -20.81 -2.44 8.06
CA ALA A 123 -22.15 -2.61 7.53
C ALA A 123 -22.08 -3.06 6.06
N LYS A 124 -23.12 -3.75 5.59
CA LYS A 124 -23.27 -4.17 4.19
C LYS A 124 -24.55 -3.63 3.57
N TRP A 125 -24.49 -3.27 2.29
CA TRP A 125 -25.59 -2.77 1.48
C TRP A 125 -26.12 -3.88 0.57
N ASP A 126 -27.43 -4.12 0.62
CA ASP A 126 -28.09 -5.16 -0.19
C ASP A 126 -28.72 -4.65 -1.49
N GLY A 127 -28.43 -3.40 -1.88
CA GLY A 127 -29.10 -2.70 -2.97
C GLY A 127 -30.23 -1.77 -2.51
N SER A 128 -30.74 -1.96 -1.29
CA SER A 128 -31.87 -1.21 -0.75
C SER A 128 -31.70 -0.72 0.68
N ALA A 129 -30.97 -1.44 1.52
CA ALA A 129 -30.78 -1.15 2.93
C ALA A 129 -29.37 -1.52 3.42
N TRP A 130 -28.90 -0.80 4.43
CA TRP A 130 -27.72 -1.16 5.20
C TRP A 130 -28.10 -2.13 6.31
N SER A 131 -27.27 -3.15 6.52
CA SER A 131 -27.39 -4.10 7.64
C SER A 131 -26.04 -4.29 8.34
N PRO A 132 -26.04 -4.59 9.66
CA PRO A 132 -24.80 -4.88 10.39
C PRO A 132 -24.16 -6.19 9.92
N VAL A 133 -22.82 -6.27 9.97
CA VAL A 133 -22.07 -7.50 9.69
C VAL A 133 -21.68 -8.21 10.99
N GLY A 134 -22.48 -9.21 11.37
CA GLY A 134 -22.39 -9.84 12.68
C GLY A 134 -22.55 -8.82 13.83
N SER A 135 -21.84 -9.02 14.94
CA SER A 135 -21.81 -8.06 16.06
C SER A 135 -20.90 -6.84 15.81
N GLY A 136 -20.10 -6.86 14.74
CA GLY A 136 -19.13 -5.82 14.40
C GLY A 136 -17.93 -5.74 15.35
N MET A 137 -17.40 -4.53 15.51
CA MET A 137 -16.12 -4.26 16.18
C MET A 137 -16.27 -3.23 17.32
N ASN A 138 -15.40 -3.31 18.32
CA ASN A 138 -15.42 -2.37 19.45
C ASN A 138 -14.70 -1.03 19.20
N SER A 139 -14.10 -0.84 18.02
CA SER A 139 -13.42 0.39 17.63
C SER A 139 -13.34 0.51 16.10
N ARG A 140 -12.68 1.57 15.58
CA ARG A 140 -12.63 1.90 14.15
C ARG A 140 -12.08 0.77 13.31
N VAL A 141 -12.77 0.49 12.20
CA VAL A 141 -12.25 -0.29 11.05
C VAL A 141 -11.76 0.72 10.03
N GLN A 142 -10.45 0.67 9.74
CA GLN A 142 -9.76 1.62 8.87
C GLN A 142 -9.56 1.06 7.46
N ALA A 143 -9.50 -0.26 7.31
CA ALA A 143 -9.26 -0.93 6.06
C ALA A 143 -10.07 -2.23 5.97
N LEU A 144 -10.52 -2.56 4.76
CA LEU A 144 -11.23 -3.77 4.38
C LEU A 144 -10.57 -4.38 3.14
N ALA A 145 -10.58 -5.70 3.04
CA ALA A 145 -10.16 -6.40 1.82
C ALA A 145 -10.91 -7.73 1.69
N ASP A 146 -11.33 -8.09 0.49
CA ASP A 146 -11.79 -9.44 0.18
C ASP A 146 -10.59 -10.30 -0.23
N PHE A 147 -10.46 -11.48 0.36
CA PHE A 147 -9.38 -12.42 0.05
C PHE A 147 -9.87 -13.86 0.25
N ASP A 148 -9.52 -14.74 -0.68
CA ASP A 148 -9.64 -16.18 -0.49
C ASP A 148 -8.27 -16.72 -0.11
N ASP A 149 -8.15 -17.10 1.16
CA ASP A 149 -6.92 -17.59 1.75
C ASP A 149 -6.79 -19.13 1.70
N GLY A 150 -7.58 -19.76 0.83
CA GLY A 150 -7.71 -21.22 0.70
C GLY A 150 -8.85 -21.82 1.51
N GLY A 151 -9.46 -21.03 2.41
CA GLY A 151 -10.66 -21.41 3.16
C GLY A 151 -11.98 -21.03 2.48
N GLY A 152 -11.93 -20.38 1.31
CA GLY A 152 -13.07 -19.77 0.64
C GLY A 152 -13.07 -18.24 0.78
N PRO A 153 -13.93 -17.53 0.02
CA PRO A 153 -14.00 -16.08 0.04
C PRO A 153 -14.29 -15.54 1.43
N ALA A 154 -13.45 -14.61 1.90
CA ALA A 154 -13.62 -13.98 3.20
C ALA A 154 -13.36 -12.47 3.13
N LEU A 155 -13.97 -11.75 4.07
CA LEU A 155 -13.75 -10.33 4.26
C LEU A 155 -12.80 -10.11 5.45
N TYR A 156 -11.73 -9.37 5.22
CA TYR A 156 -10.75 -9.01 6.24
C TYR A 156 -10.98 -7.57 6.67
N ALA A 157 -10.87 -7.32 7.97
CA ALA A 157 -10.99 -6.00 8.55
C ALA A 157 -9.75 -5.67 9.37
N GLY A 158 -9.19 -4.49 9.13
CA GLY A 158 -8.05 -3.93 9.86
C GLY A 158 -8.43 -2.59 10.50
N GLY A 159 -7.91 -2.30 11.69
CA GLY A 159 -8.09 -0.96 12.25
C GLY A 159 -7.51 -0.77 13.64
N THR A 160 -8.34 -0.23 14.55
CA THR A 160 -7.99 0.10 15.95
C THR A 160 -8.83 -0.67 16.97
N PHE A 161 -9.43 -1.80 16.57
CA PHE A 161 -10.23 -2.66 17.45
C PHE A 161 -9.37 -3.73 18.14
N ILE A 162 -9.83 -4.17 19.31
CA ILE A 162 -9.27 -5.34 20.03
C ILE A 162 -10.31 -6.46 20.20
N VAL A 163 -11.55 -6.21 19.76
CA VAL A 163 -12.64 -7.19 19.78
C VAL A 163 -13.38 -7.12 18.44
N ALA A 164 -13.60 -8.29 17.83
CA ALA A 164 -14.41 -8.49 16.63
C ALA A 164 -15.37 -9.66 16.86
N GLY A 165 -16.66 -9.49 16.55
CA GLY A 165 -17.67 -10.55 16.77
C GLY A 165 -17.83 -10.99 18.23
N GLY A 166 -17.39 -10.17 19.20
CA GLY A 166 -17.37 -10.53 20.63
C GLY A 166 -16.15 -11.36 21.07
N GLN A 167 -15.21 -11.67 20.16
CA GLN A 167 -13.96 -12.37 20.47
C GLN A 167 -12.78 -11.40 20.46
N ALA A 168 -11.73 -11.72 21.23
CA ALA A 168 -10.49 -10.95 21.19
C ALA A 168 -9.85 -11.07 19.80
N ALA A 169 -9.60 -9.92 19.16
CA ALA A 169 -9.00 -9.84 17.83
C ALA A 169 -8.12 -8.59 17.75
N ASN A 170 -6.80 -8.79 17.74
CA ASN A 170 -5.83 -7.70 17.84
C ASN A 170 -5.65 -7.02 16.49
N ARG A 171 -6.50 -6.02 16.23
CA ARG A 171 -6.43 -5.05 15.11
C ARG A 171 -6.64 -5.64 13.72
N ILE A 172 -6.81 -6.94 13.60
CA ILE A 172 -7.14 -7.65 12.36
C ILE A 172 -8.10 -8.82 12.64
N ALA A 173 -9.08 -9.01 11.76
CA ALA A 173 -10.08 -10.07 11.88
C ALA A 173 -10.57 -10.52 10.49
N LYS A 174 -11.04 -11.77 10.40
CA LYS A 174 -11.60 -12.40 9.19
C LYS A 174 -13.09 -12.69 9.39
N TRP A 175 -13.89 -12.40 8.38
CA TRP A 175 -15.31 -12.76 8.29
C TRP A 175 -15.50 -13.83 7.23
N ASP A 176 -16.01 -14.99 7.64
CA ASP A 176 -16.20 -16.17 6.78
C ASP A 176 -17.58 -16.24 6.09
N GLY A 177 -18.33 -15.13 6.11
CA GLY A 177 -19.74 -15.10 5.69
C GLY A 177 -20.73 -15.25 6.85
N THR A 178 -20.28 -15.76 8.00
CA THR A 178 -21.14 -16.07 9.16
C THR A 178 -20.63 -15.51 10.49
N ALA A 179 -19.32 -15.49 10.73
CA ALA A 179 -18.71 -15.09 11.98
C ALA A 179 -17.38 -14.35 11.77
N TRP A 180 -17.08 -13.44 12.69
CA TRP A 180 -15.76 -12.82 12.79
C TRP A 180 -14.84 -13.71 13.64
N SER A 181 -13.60 -13.88 13.19
CA SER A 181 -12.54 -14.58 13.90
C SER A 181 -11.25 -13.76 13.91
N PRO A 182 -10.40 -13.89 14.95
CA PRO A 182 -9.07 -13.30 14.92
C PRO A 182 -8.21 -13.93 13.80
N LEU A 183 -7.32 -13.13 13.22
CA LEU A 183 -6.35 -13.63 12.23
C LEU A 183 -5.00 -13.91 12.92
N GLY A 184 -4.53 -15.15 12.81
CA GLY A 184 -3.37 -15.62 13.57
C GLY A 184 -3.68 -15.91 15.05
N SER A 185 -2.68 -16.39 15.78
CA SER A 185 -2.85 -16.77 17.20
C SER A 185 -2.87 -15.56 18.15
N ASN A 186 -2.09 -14.52 17.83
CA ASN A 186 -1.92 -13.31 18.63
C ASN A 186 -2.26 -12.02 17.86
N GLY A 187 -2.47 -12.09 16.54
CA GLY A 187 -2.75 -10.94 15.69
C GLY A 187 -1.56 -9.99 15.61
N LEU A 188 -1.82 -8.68 15.55
CA LEU A 188 -0.79 -7.67 15.38
C LEU A 188 -0.43 -7.00 16.70
N SER A 189 0.83 -6.59 16.88
CA SER A 189 1.27 -5.89 18.09
C SER A 189 2.39 -4.89 17.86
N SER A 190 2.58 -4.00 18.83
CA SER A 190 3.64 -2.99 18.86
C SER A 190 4.01 -2.64 20.30
N PRO A 191 5.27 -2.29 20.58
CA PRO A 191 5.64 -1.70 21.87
C PRO A 191 4.96 -0.35 22.13
N ALA A 192 4.58 0.36 21.06
CA ALA A 192 3.83 1.61 21.18
C ALA A 192 2.43 1.35 21.76
N PRO A 193 1.95 2.17 22.72
CA PRO A 193 0.66 1.96 23.38
C PRO A 193 -0.53 2.15 22.46
N SER A 194 -0.32 2.74 21.28
CA SER A 194 -1.35 2.94 20.27
C SER A 194 -0.74 2.67 18.90
N TYR A 195 -1.29 1.67 18.23
CA TYR A 195 -0.97 1.32 16.86
C TYR A 195 -2.26 0.91 16.12
N THR A 196 -2.19 0.98 14.80
CA THR A 196 -3.34 0.78 13.91
C THR A 196 -2.91 0.03 12.66
N VAL A 197 -3.82 -0.76 12.10
CA VAL A 197 -3.80 -1.12 10.69
C VAL A 197 -4.43 0.04 9.92
N LEU A 198 -3.83 0.42 8.80
CA LEU A 198 -4.26 1.54 7.96
C LEU A 198 -4.58 1.11 6.53
N SER A 199 -4.00 -0.01 6.06
CA SER A 199 -4.23 -0.53 4.72
C SER A 199 -4.26 -2.06 4.74
N LEU A 200 -5.14 -2.62 3.93
CA LEU A 200 -5.20 -4.02 3.57
C LEU A 200 -5.24 -4.08 2.04
N ALA A 201 -4.39 -4.90 1.44
CA ALA A 201 -4.35 -5.08 0.00
C ALA A 201 -4.13 -6.54 -0.35
N VAL A 202 -4.90 -7.07 -1.31
CA VAL A 202 -4.59 -8.35 -1.93
C VAL A 202 -3.73 -8.09 -3.15
N ALA A 203 -2.58 -8.75 -3.20
CA ALA A 203 -1.63 -8.60 -4.29
C ALA A 203 -0.81 -9.87 -4.49
N ASP A 204 -0.13 -9.93 -5.63
CA ASP A 204 0.90 -10.92 -5.91
C ASP A 204 2.25 -10.19 -5.93
N ASP A 205 3.21 -10.67 -5.13
CA ASP A 205 4.58 -10.16 -5.08
C ASP A 205 5.57 -11.03 -5.88
N GLY A 206 5.07 -11.97 -6.67
CA GLY A 206 5.83 -13.00 -7.39
C GLY A 206 5.74 -14.38 -6.74
N THR A 207 5.16 -14.48 -5.54
CA THR A 207 4.98 -15.75 -4.82
C THR A 207 3.53 -16.25 -4.79
N GLY A 208 2.64 -15.56 -5.49
CA GLY A 208 1.21 -15.82 -5.53
C GLY A 208 0.40 -14.85 -4.66
N PRO A 209 -0.95 -14.85 -4.84
CA PRO A 209 -1.84 -13.93 -4.13
C PRO A 209 -1.76 -14.07 -2.61
N ALA A 210 -1.61 -12.95 -1.92
CA ALA A 210 -1.60 -12.87 -0.47
C ALA A 210 -2.23 -11.57 0.02
N LEU A 211 -2.60 -11.56 1.31
CA LEU A 211 -3.07 -10.36 1.99
C LEU A 211 -1.88 -9.61 2.59
N TYR A 212 -1.69 -8.36 2.20
CA TYR A 212 -0.71 -7.44 2.75
C TYR A 212 -1.36 -6.47 3.72
N VAL A 213 -0.70 -6.28 4.87
CA VAL A 213 -1.23 -5.50 5.98
C VAL A 213 -0.27 -4.37 6.29
N GLY A 214 -0.71 -3.13 6.11
CA GLY A 214 0.07 -1.92 6.34
C GLY A 214 -0.40 -1.15 7.56
N GLY A 215 0.52 -0.60 8.35
CA GLY A 215 0.15 0.25 9.46
C GLY A 215 1.32 0.79 10.28
N SER A 216 1.12 0.81 11.59
CA SER A 216 2.12 1.28 12.57
C SER A 216 2.55 0.19 13.57
N PHE A 217 2.23 -1.07 13.29
CA PHE A 217 2.60 -2.23 14.11
C PHE A 217 4.02 -2.70 13.80
N ILE A 218 4.61 -3.48 14.70
CA ILE A 218 5.98 -3.99 14.55
C ILE A 218 6.00 -5.52 14.45
N PHE A 219 5.03 -6.19 15.06
CA PHE A 219 4.96 -7.64 15.09
C PHE A 219 3.62 -8.17 14.55
N ALA A 220 3.68 -9.34 13.91
CA ALA A 220 2.53 -10.16 13.56
C ALA A 220 2.75 -11.57 14.12
N ASP A 221 1.88 -12.04 15.02
CA ASP A 221 2.08 -13.30 15.78
C ASP A 221 3.46 -13.44 16.45
N GLY A 222 4.08 -12.32 16.85
CA GLY A 222 5.41 -12.27 17.44
C GLY A 222 6.56 -12.23 16.43
N LEU A 223 6.29 -12.43 15.13
CA LEU A 223 7.25 -12.23 14.06
C LEU A 223 7.50 -10.73 13.84
N LEU A 224 8.77 -10.31 13.76
CA LEU A 224 9.14 -8.95 13.42
C LEU A 224 8.87 -8.69 11.93
N VAL A 225 7.98 -7.75 11.63
CA VAL A 225 7.51 -7.45 10.26
C VAL A 225 7.67 -5.98 9.87
N ASN A 226 7.93 -5.10 10.84
CA ASN A 226 8.22 -3.68 10.58
C ASN A 226 7.19 -2.98 9.68
N ARG A 227 5.94 -2.91 10.18
CA ARG A 227 4.83 -2.10 9.64
C ARG A 227 4.18 -2.60 8.35
N LEU A 228 4.74 -3.64 7.73
CA LEU A 228 4.16 -4.34 6.60
C LEU A 228 4.31 -5.86 6.78
N ALA A 229 3.21 -6.59 6.78
CA ALA A 229 3.21 -8.04 6.89
C ALA A 229 2.44 -8.68 5.73
N ARG A 230 2.87 -9.89 5.33
CA ARG A 230 2.20 -10.73 4.34
C ARG A 230 1.53 -11.91 5.04
N TRP A 231 0.27 -12.16 4.71
CA TRP A 231 -0.50 -13.34 5.14
C TRP A 231 -0.83 -14.20 3.93
N ASP A 232 -0.34 -15.44 3.94
CA ASP A 232 -0.49 -16.39 2.83
C ASP A 232 -1.69 -17.34 2.96
N GLY A 233 -2.49 -17.17 4.01
CA GLY A 233 -3.60 -18.06 4.36
C GLY A 233 -3.31 -19.04 5.48
N ALA A 234 -2.04 -19.25 5.81
CA ALA A 234 -1.63 -20.10 6.92
C ALA A 234 -0.74 -19.38 7.92
N ALA A 235 0.16 -18.51 7.46
CA ALA A 235 1.20 -17.90 8.28
C ALA A 235 1.49 -16.44 7.89
N TRP A 236 1.98 -15.70 8.88
CA TRP A 236 2.57 -14.38 8.69
C TRP A 236 4.01 -14.51 8.19
N SER A 237 4.39 -13.65 7.24
CA SER A 237 5.76 -13.46 6.79
C SER A 237 6.13 -11.99 6.74
N ALA A 238 7.42 -11.70 6.95
CA ALA A 238 7.99 -10.37 6.81
C ALA A 238 8.46 -10.17 5.36
N LEU A 239 8.41 -8.91 4.89
CA LEU A 239 8.96 -8.51 3.60
C LEU A 239 10.38 -7.98 3.84
N GLY A 240 11.36 -8.89 3.86
CA GLY A 240 12.74 -8.56 4.20
C GLY A 240 12.87 -7.86 5.57
N LEU A 241 13.69 -6.81 5.64
CA LEU A 241 13.85 -6.00 6.85
C LEU A 241 12.73 -4.95 7.05
N GLY A 242 11.81 -4.80 6.08
CA GLY A 242 10.67 -3.89 6.13
C GLY A 242 10.99 -2.40 5.96
N LEU A 243 10.19 -1.53 6.60
CA LEU A 243 10.24 -0.08 6.46
C LEU A 243 10.50 0.63 7.80
N SER A 244 11.19 1.78 7.76
CA SER A 244 11.64 2.53 8.93
C SER A 244 11.16 3.99 8.98
N GLY A 245 11.12 4.56 10.19
CA GLY A 245 10.91 6.01 10.37
C GLY A 245 9.48 6.55 10.18
N GLY A 246 8.48 5.70 9.91
CA GLY A 246 7.08 6.14 9.77
C GLY A 246 6.15 5.02 9.36
N ASN A 247 4.85 5.31 9.19
CA ASN A 247 3.79 4.31 9.00
C ASN A 247 3.62 3.93 7.52
N VAL A 248 3.09 2.73 7.27
CA VAL A 248 2.49 2.36 5.99
C VAL A 248 1.03 2.76 6.04
N THR A 249 0.59 3.56 5.07
CA THR A 249 -0.78 4.06 4.98
C THR A 249 -1.52 3.49 3.79
N GLU A 250 -0.80 3.02 2.77
CA GLU A 250 -1.37 2.55 1.51
C GLU A 250 -0.48 1.47 0.90
N ILE A 251 -1.09 0.45 0.32
CA ILE A 251 -0.43 -0.62 -0.42
C ILE A 251 -1.28 -0.87 -1.65
N VAL A 252 -0.67 -0.93 -2.83
CA VAL A 252 -1.36 -1.27 -4.07
C VAL A 252 -0.55 -2.29 -4.87
N PRO A 253 -1.21 -3.23 -5.57
CA PRO A 253 -0.53 -4.07 -6.56
C PRO A 253 0.15 -3.20 -7.62
N PHE A 254 1.40 -3.51 -7.95
CA PHE A 254 2.20 -2.76 -8.90
C PHE A 254 3.09 -3.71 -9.71
N ASN A 255 3.07 -3.59 -11.04
CA ASN A 255 4.03 -4.30 -11.88
C ASN A 255 5.29 -3.45 -12.03
N THR A 256 6.41 -3.94 -11.49
CA THR A 256 7.72 -3.27 -11.48
C THR A 256 8.45 -3.33 -12.81
N GLY A 257 7.96 -4.10 -13.79
CA GLY A 257 8.67 -4.43 -15.02
C GLY A 257 9.54 -5.69 -14.88
N SER A 258 9.99 -6.04 -13.67
CA SER A 258 10.61 -7.33 -13.34
C SER A 258 9.58 -8.41 -12.96
N GLY A 259 8.35 -8.01 -12.61
CA GLY A 259 7.28 -8.94 -12.26
C GLY A 259 6.16 -8.28 -11.45
N PRO A 260 5.20 -9.10 -10.96
CA PRO A 260 4.20 -8.62 -10.03
C PRO A 260 4.84 -8.25 -8.68
N GLY A 261 4.37 -7.15 -8.10
CA GLY A 261 4.94 -6.55 -6.91
C GLY A 261 3.97 -5.60 -6.22
N LEU A 262 4.51 -4.78 -5.33
CA LEU A 262 3.78 -3.82 -4.52
C LEU A 262 4.37 -2.43 -4.69
N ALA A 263 3.49 -1.42 -4.73
CA ALA A 263 3.87 -0.06 -4.38
C ALA A 263 3.30 0.26 -3.00
N VAL A 264 4.17 0.76 -2.12
CA VAL A 264 3.86 1.01 -0.72
C VAL A 264 4.05 2.49 -0.42
N GLY A 265 3.01 3.11 0.14
CA GLY A 265 2.95 4.53 0.45
C GLY A 265 2.80 4.77 1.94
N GLY A 266 3.44 5.82 2.45
CA GLY A 266 3.33 6.15 3.86
C GLY A 266 4.02 7.43 4.31
N SER A 267 4.34 7.46 5.60
CA SER A 267 5.16 8.49 6.24
C SER A 267 6.58 8.01 6.58
N PHE A 268 6.95 6.80 6.14
CA PHE A 268 8.26 6.20 6.39
C PHE A 268 9.40 6.97 5.71
N ASN A 269 10.59 6.92 6.30
CA ASN A 269 11.78 7.67 5.88
C ASN A 269 12.78 6.83 5.08
N GLY A 270 12.65 5.50 5.11
CA GLY A 270 13.51 4.64 4.30
C GLY A 270 13.20 3.17 4.44
N ILE A 271 13.86 2.39 3.62
CA ILE A 271 13.89 0.93 3.70
C ILE A 271 14.95 0.57 4.74
N THR A 272 14.72 -0.48 5.53
CA THR A 272 15.64 -0.83 6.62
C THR A 272 16.99 -1.40 6.14
N SER A 273 17.22 -1.50 4.82
CA SER A 273 18.52 -1.81 4.19
C SER A 273 19.51 -0.64 4.25
N GLY A 274 19.06 0.57 4.57
CA GLY A 274 19.89 1.78 4.65
C GLY A 274 19.59 2.82 3.58
N ASP A 275 18.86 2.44 2.53
CA ASP A 275 18.54 3.34 1.42
C ASP A 275 17.43 4.34 1.79
N PRO A 276 17.61 5.64 1.45
CA PRO A 276 16.54 6.61 1.56
C PRO A 276 15.43 6.26 0.56
N ALA A 277 14.30 5.81 1.10
CA ALA A 277 13.04 5.66 0.37
C ALA A 277 11.98 6.50 1.09
N PRO A 278 12.01 7.84 0.93
CA PRO A 278 11.05 8.68 1.59
C PRO A 278 9.67 8.42 1.00
N ARG A 279 8.76 7.94 1.85
CA ARG A 279 7.30 7.91 1.64
C ARG A 279 6.78 6.91 0.63
N VAL A 280 7.55 6.52 -0.38
CA VAL A 280 7.17 5.49 -1.37
C VAL A 280 8.31 4.49 -1.58
N ALA A 281 7.97 3.21 -1.59
CA ALA A 281 8.89 2.11 -1.89
C ALA A 281 8.18 1.06 -2.73
N LEU A 282 8.93 0.35 -3.57
CA LEU A 282 8.46 -0.79 -4.35
C LEU A 282 9.00 -2.07 -3.73
N TYR A 283 8.27 -3.17 -3.89
CA TYR A 283 8.71 -4.49 -3.44
C TYR A 283 8.32 -5.58 -4.43
N THR A 284 9.27 -6.47 -4.73
CA THR A 284 9.02 -7.79 -5.32
C THR A 284 9.72 -8.85 -4.48
N ALA A 285 9.27 -10.10 -4.56
CA ALA A 285 9.97 -11.20 -3.91
C ALA A 285 11.33 -11.52 -4.54
N ALA A 286 11.51 -11.19 -5.83
CA ALA A 286 12.75 -11.40 -6.57
C ALA A 286 13.82 -10.36 -6.22
N ASP A 287 13.44 -9.08 -6.19
CA ASP A 287 14.38 -7.96 -6.11
C ASP A 287 14.40 -7.31 -4.72
N GLY A 288 13.52 -7.73 -3.82
CA GLY A 288 13.33 -7.11 -2.52
C GLY A 288 12.81 -5.68 -2.62
N TRP A 289 13.21 -4.85 -1.65
CA TRP A 289 12.76 -3.46 -1.57
C TRP A 289 13.58 -2.53 -2.46
N GLN A 290 12.88 -1.70 -3.21
CA GLN A 290 13.49 -0.67 -4.07
C GLN A 290 12.94 0.71 -3.70
N ALA A 291 13.83 1.69 -3.58
CA ALA A 291 13.42 3.08 -3.46
C ALA A 291 12.86 3.57 -4.80
N LEU A 292 11.71 4.26 -4.78
CA LEU A 292 11.21 4.94 -5.97
C LEU A 292 11.97 6.25 -6.27
N ASP A 293 12.77 6.73 -5.30
CA ASP A 293 13.35 8.08 -5.29
C ASP A 293 14.85 8.14 -4.94
N PRO A 294 15.75 7.34 -5.55
CA PRO A 294 17.18 7.43 -5.26
C PRO A 294 17.89 8.59 -5.98
N GLY A 295 17.21 9.36 -6.84
CA GLY A 295 17.87 10.26 -7.80
C GLY A 295 17.32 11.67 -7.94
N ASP A 296 16.22 12.06 -7.29
CA ASP A 296 15.65 13.40 -7.46
C ASP A 296 16.12 14.37 -6.36
N ALA A 297 16.41 15.61 -6.76
CA ALA A 297 16.85 16.69 -5.87
C ALA A 297 15.70 17.24 -4.99
N SER A 298 14.49 16.71 -5.09
CA SER A 298 13.30 17.17 -4.36
C SER A 298 12.36 16.03 -3.93
N PRO A 299 12.77 15.24 -2.91
CA PRO A 299 11.97 14.10 -2.45
C PRO A 299 10.59 14.50 -1.93
N LEU A 300 9.65 13.55 -1.92
CA LEU A 300 8.34 13.73 -1.31
C LEU A 300 8.49 14.04 0.18
N ASN A 301 8.08 15.24 0.59
CA ASN A 301 8.30 15.75 1.95
C ASN A 301 7.10 15.60 2.91
N GLY A 302 6.02 14.98 2.44
CA GLY A 302 4.75 14.81 3.13
C GLY A 302 4.30 13.35 3.19
N THR A 303 3.19 13.08 3.88
CA THR A 303 2.65 11.71 3.96
C THR A 303 1.93 11.35 2.67
N VAL A 304 2.26 10.21 2.07
CA VAL A 304 1.41 9.57 1.05
C VAL A 304 0.13 9.11 1.73
N SER A 305 -1.01 9.36 1.11
CA SER A 305 -2.32 8.99 1.68
C SER A 305 -3.23 8.33 0.66
N ALA A 306 -2.78 8.19 -0.58
CA ALA A 306 -3.45 7.44 -1.62
C ALA A 306 -2.41 7.05 -2.68
N LEU A 307 -2.53 5.84 -3.19
CA LEU A 307 -1.82 5.32 -4.34
C LEU A 307 -2.86 4.74 -5.30
N ALA A 308 -2.61 4.86 -6.59
CA ALA A 308 -3.38 4.18 -7.61
C ALA A 308 -2.46 3.75 -8.74
N THR A 309 -2.78 2.63 -9.38
CA THR A 309 -1.98 2.10 -10.48
C THR A 309 -2.81 2.03 -11.74
N THR A 310 -2.23 2.42 -12.87
CA THR A 310 -2.79 2.04 -14.16
C THR A 310 -2.26 0.65 -14.53
N PRO A 311 -3.08 -0.23 -15.11
CA PRO A 311 -2.61 -1.53 -15.57
C PRO A 311 -1.39 -1.38 -16.48
N GLY A 312 -0.33 -2.10 -16.16
CA GLY A 312 0.78 -2.36 -17.07
C GLY A 312 0.50 -3.60 -17.92
N SER A 313 1.31 -3.84 -18.94
CA SER A 313 1.38 -5.11 -19.67
C SER A 313 2.70 -5.80 -19.32
N ALA A 314 2.94 -7.01 -19.81
CA ALA A 314 4.22 -7.70 -19.61
C ALA A 314 5.42 -6.86 -20.11
N ASP A 315 5.18 -6.00 -21.10
CA ASP A 315 6.19 -5.17 -21.76
C ASP A 315 6.10 -3.67 -21.40
N THR A 316 5.11 -3.28 -20.57
CA THR A 316 4.92 -1.88 -20.16
C THR A 316 4.59 -1.82 -18.66
N PRO A 317 5.45 -1.23 -17.82
CA PRO A 317 5.19 -1.20 -16.38
C PRO A 317 3.97 -0.33 -16.05
N SER A 318 3.43 -0.56 -14.86
CA SER A 318 2.32 0.24 -14.33
C SER A 318 2.72 1.72 -14.20
N THR A 319 1.77 2.62 -14.40
CA THR A 319 1.94 4.02 -13.94
C THR A 319 1.46 4.09 -12.50
N LEU A 320 2.28 4.61 -11.61
CA LEU A 320 1.89 4.89 -10.23
C LEU A 320 1.44 6.34 -10.10
N ILE A 321 0.23 6.54 -9.60
CA ILE A 321 -0.32 7.85 -9.24
C ILE A 321 -0.23 7.97 -7.74
N ILE A 322 0.44 9.03 -7.26
CA ILE A 322 0.71 9.25 -5.84
C ILE A 322 -0.05 10.49 -5.39
N GLY A 323 -0.92 10.32 -4.38
CA GLY A 323 -1.67 11.39 -3.73
C GLY A 323 -1.28 11.54 -2.25
N GLY A 324 -1.19 12.77 -1.77
CA GLY A 324 -0.82 13.01 -0.37
C GLY A 324 -0.67 14.48 0.00
N ALA A 325 -0.12 14.69 1.20
CA ALA A 325 0.10 16.01 1.78
C ALA A 325 1.53 16.52 1.55
N PHE A 326 1.99 16.48 0.31
CA PHE A 326 3.32 16.96 -0.07
C PHE A 326 3.30 18.47 -0.36
N THR A 327 4.46 19.11 -0.36
CA THR A 327 4.64 20.47 -0.90
C THR A 327 5.72 20.53 -1.97
N THR A 328 6.44 19.44 -2.18
CA THR A 328 7.42 19.22 -3.25
C THR A 328 7.12 17.87 -3.93
N SER A 329 7.31 17.79 -5.24
CA SER A 329 7.24 16.54 -6.01
C SER A 329 8.16 16.62 -7.24
N PRO A 330 8.59 15.47 -7.79
CA PRO A 330 9.39 15.39 -9.02
C PRO A 330 8.81 16.15 -10.22
N SER A 331 7.47 16.24 -10.30
CA SER A 331 6.75 16.92 -11.39
C SER A 331 6.42 18.39 -11.10
N GLY A 332 6.83 18.94 -9.96
CA GLY A 332 6.51 20.31 -9.54
C GLY A 332 5.05 20.54 -9.14
N ALA A 333 4.17 19.53 -9.24
CA ALA A 333 2.77 19.60 -8.85
C ALA A 333 2.60 19.24 -7.36
N ALA A 334 2.11 20.19 -6.57
CA ALA A 334 2.20 20.15 -5.11
C ALA A 334 1.34 19.10 -4.39
N ARG A 335 0.53 18.25 -5.03
CA ARG A 335 -0.37 17.31 -4.32
C ARG A 335 -0.64 15.96 -5.01
N ILE A 336 -0.38 15.86 -6.31
CA ILE A 336 -0.54 14.64 -7.12
C ILE A 336 0.65 14.58 -8.07
N THR A 337 1.33 13.44 -8.14
CA THR A 337 2.37 13.17 -9.15
C THR A 337 2.10 11.83 -9.82
N ALA A 338 2.39 11.72 -11.11
CA ALA A 338 2.33 10.47 -11.85
C ALA A 338 3.76 10.03 -12.17
N TRP A 339 4.06 8.77 -11.90
CA TRP A 339 5.33 8.15 -12.22
C TRP A 339 5.08 7.02 -13.22
N ARG A 340 5.67 7.14 -14.40
CA ARG A 340 5.74 6.03 -15.36
C ARG A 340 7.04 5.29 -15.08
N GLY A 341 6.97 3.98 -14.92
CA GLY A 341 8.16 3.16 -14.95
C GLY A 341 8.81 3.26 -16.33
N CYS A 342 9.67 4.24 -16.57
CA CYS A 342 10.61 4.12 -17.67
C CYS A 342 11.76 3.25 -17.15
N PHE A 343 11.56 1.93 -17.16
CA PHE A 343 12.65 0.95 -17.04
C PHE A 343 13.25 0.72 -18.42
N VAL A 344 13.85 1.77 -18.95
CA VAL A 344 14.93 1.64 -19.92
C VAL A 344 16.13 2.21 -19.18
N PRO A 345 17.30 1.52 -19.14
CA PRO A 345 18.48 2.10 -18.52
C PRO A 345 18.97 3.24 -19.40
N GLU A 346 18.35 4.41 -19.29
CA GLU A 346 18.92 5.63 -19.84
C GLU A 346 19.96 6.15 -18.86
N THR A 347 21.14 5.53 -18.97
CA THR A 347 22.51 5.89 -18.55
C THR A 347 23.20 4.87 -17.64
N PRO A 348 24.50 4.62 -17.92
CA PRO A 348 25.13 3.30 -17.92
C PRO A 348 25.41 2.79 -16.51
N CYS A 349 25.56 1.46 -16.38
CA CYS A 349 26.21 0.83 -15.23
C CYS A 349 27.38 1.72 -14.74
N PRO A 350 27.38 2.17 -13.47
CA PRO A 350 28.59 2.72 -12.91
C PRO A 350 29.59 1.57 -12.80
N ALA A 351 30.73 1.76 -13.47
CA ALA A 351 31.89 0.88 -13.51
C ALA A 351 31.68 -0.45 -14.26
N ASP A 352 32.23 -0.46 -15.47
CA ASP A 352 32.99 -1.59 -15.98
C ASP A 352 33.70 -2.38 -14.86
N LEU A 353 33.20 -3.58 -14.55
CA LEU A 353 33.84 -4.54 -13.63
C LEU A 353 35.10 -5.19 -14.23
N THR A 354 35.54 -4.80 -15.43
CA THR A 354 36.74 -5.36 -16.10
C THR A 354 38.04 -4.60 -15.78
N GLY A 355 38.03 -3.73 -14.77
CA GLY A 355 39.23 -3.02 -14.34
C GLY A 355 40.27 -3.94 -13.69
N PRO A 356 41.59 -3.74 -13.95
CA PRO A 356 42.68 -4.56 -13.39
C PRO A 356 42.83 -4.51 -11.86
N ALA A 357 41.95 -3.79 -11.16
CA ALA A 357 41.92 -3.69 -9.70
C ALA A 357 41.10 -4.81 -9.04
N LEU A 358 40.21 -5.48 -9.78
CA LEU A 358 39.33 -6.56 -9.28
C LEU A 358 39.74 -7.96 -9.79
N ASP A 359 40.76 -8.03 -10.65
CA ASP A 359 41.38 -9.25 -11.19
C ASP A 359 42.44 -9.77 -10.20
N GLY A 360 41.96 -10.26 -9.04
CA GLY A 360 42.79 -10.72 -7.93
C GLY A 360 43.68 -11.91 -8.31
N ILE A 361 43.21 -12.73 -9.26
CA ILE A 361 44.01 -13.71 -9.97
C ILE A 361 44.24 -13.13 -11.38
N PRO A 362 45.46 -12.68 -11.72
CA PRO A 362 45.70 -11.91 -12.94
C PRO A 362 45.55 -12.77 -14.22
N ASP A 363 44.32 -12.99 -14.64
CA ASP A 363 43.93 -13.73 -15.84
C ASP A 363 43.08 -12.89 -16.81
N GLY A 364 42.76 -11.65 -16.41
CA GLY A 364 42.02 -10.67 -17.20
C GLY A 364 40.51 -10.87 -17.17
N LEU A 365 40.00 -11.73 -16.29
CA LEU A 365 38.58 -12.04 -16.15
C LEU A 365 38.17 -12.00 -14.67
N VAL A 366 37.32 -11.05 -14.30
CA VAL A 366 36.78 -10.99 -12.93
C VAL A 366 35.66 -12.02 -12.78
N GLY A 367 35.88 -13.06 -11.96
CA GLY A 367 34.92 -14.16 -11.79
C GLY A 367 35.00 -14.91 -10.46
N VAL A 368 34.44 -16.13 -10.43
CA VAL A 368 34.35 -16.98 -9.21
C VAL A 368 35.73 -17.31 -8.63
N ALA A 369 36.77 -17.28 -9.46
CA ALA A 369 38.15 -17.51 -9.04
C ALA A 369 38.67 -16.33 -8.19
N ASP A 370 38.40 -15.09 -8.60
CA ASP A 370 38.75 -13.86 -7.87
C ASP A 370 37.95 -13.73 -6.59
N LEU A 371 36.64 -14.04 -6.63
CA LEU A 371 35.79 -14.05 -5.44
C LEU A 371 36.33 -15.03 -4.39
N ASN A 372 36.72 -16.23 -4.80
CA ASN A 372 37.35 -17.19 -3.90
C ASN A 372 38.72 -16.72 -3.40
N PHE A 373 39.50 -16.03 -4.23
CA PHE A 373 40.78 -15.43 -3.84
C PHE A 373 40.61 -14.40 -2.71
N TYR A 374 39.67 -13.45 -2.87
CA TYR A 374 39.40 -12.43 -1.85
C TYR A 374 38.79 -13.01 -0.56
N ILE A 375 37.86 -13.97 -0.68
CA ILE A 375 37.33 -14.71 0.48
C ILE A 375 38.45 -15.44 1.24
N THR A 376 39.42 -16.00 0.52
CA THR A 376 40.56 -16.72 1.11
C THR A 376 41.52 -15.78 1.82
N LEU A 377 41.82 -14.61 1.26
CA LEU A 377 42.63 -13.57 1.93
C LEU A 377 41.97 -13.09 3.22
N TRP A 378 40.64 -12.95 3.19
CA TRP A 378 39.84 -12.48 4.32
C TRP A 378 39.75 -13.51 5.46
N ILE A 379 39.58 -14.80 5.13
CA ILE A 379 39.58 -15.91 6.10
C ILE A 379 40.96 -16.10 6.75
N ASN A 380 42.05 -15.84 6.03
CA ASN A 380 43.42 -16.04 6.54
C ASN A 380 43.96 -14.86 7.34
N GLY A 381 43.26 -13.72 7.37
CA GLY A 381 43.63 -12.55 8.18
C GLY A 381 45.01 -11.98 7.84
N ASP A 382 45.42 -12.02 6.56
CA ASP A 382 46.74 -11.58 6.12
C ASP A 382 46.84 -10.03 6.14
N PRO A 383 47.66 -9.43 7.02
CA PRO A 383 47.79 -7.98 7.13
C PRO A 383 48.60 -7.35 5.97
N ALA A 384 49.16 -8.14 5.05
CA ALA A 384 49.84 -7.64 3.86
C ALA A 384 48.92 -7.53 2.62
N ALA A 385 47.69 -8.03 2.69
CA ALA A 385 46.68 -7.74 1.69
C ALA A 385 46.20 -6.30 1.91
N ASP A 386 46.67 -5.37 1.07
CA ASP A 386 46.13 -4.01 1.03
C ASP A 386 44.69 -4.05 0.51
N LEU A 387 43.75 -4.27 1.45
CA LEU A 387 42.32 -4.19 1.23
C LEU A 387 41.80 -2.76 1.48
N THR A 388 42.66 -1.73 1.46
CA THR A 388 42.29 -0.35 1.87
C THR A 388 42.12 0.63 0.70
N GLY A 389 41.78 0.14 -0.48
CA GLY A 389 41.49 0.96 -1.65
C GLY A 389 40.01 1.35 -1.78
N PRO A 390 39.70 2.58 -2.25
CA PRO A 390 38.32 3.00 -2.58
C PRO A 390 37.65 2.15 -3.69
N ALA A 391 38.41 1.27 -4.35
CA ALA A 391 37.90 0.32 -5.33
C ALA A 391 37.29 -0.95 -4.70
N LEU A 392 37.57 -1.23 -3.42
CA LEU A 392 37.07 -2.40 -2.69
C LEU A 392 36.00 -2.03 -1.64
N ASP A 393 35.83 -0.74 -1.39
CA ASP A 393 34.81 -0.13 -0.51
C ASP A 393 33.48 -0.04 -1.27
N GLY A 394 32.86 -1.20 -1.51
CA GLY A 394 31.62 -1.33 -2.29
C GLY A 394 30.44 -0.61 -1.61
N ILE A 395 30.52 -0.51 -0.28
CA ILE A 395 29.72 0.41 0.52
C ILE A 395 30.65 1.56 0.90
N PRO A 396 30.43 2.81 0.43
CA PRO A 396 31.39 3.89 0.60
C PRO A 396 31.39 4.44 2.05
N ASP A 397 31.91 3.65 2.98
CA ASP A 397 32.04 3.96 4.41
C ASP A 397 33.52 4.06 4.86
N GLY A 398 34.46 3.82 3.94
CA GLY A 398 35.90 3.91 4.14
C GLY A 398 36.49 2.70 4.87
N LEU A 399 35.73 1.61 5.04
CA LEU A 399 36.11 0.41 5.78
C LEU A 399 35.74 -0.85 5.00
N VAL A 400 36.71 -1.46 4.33
CA VAL A 400 36.48 -2.73 3.64
C VAL A 400 36.30 -3.89 4.65
N GLY A 401 35.07 -4.41 4.73
CA GLY A 401 34.66 -5.41 5.72
C GLY A 401 33.54 -6.37 5.27
N VAL A 402 32.84 -6.97 6.23
CA VAL A 402 31.75 -7.95 5.97
C VAL A 402 30.62 -7.33 5.15
N ALA A 403 30.39 -6.03 5.31
CA ALA A 403 29.33 -5.31 4.64
C ALA A 403 29.62 -5.22 3.12
N ASP A 404 30.85 -4.91 2.72
CA ASP A 404 31.29 -4.91 1.33
C ASP A 404 31.27 -6.33 0.73
N LEU A 405 31.68 -7.33 1.51
CA LEU A 405 31.62 -8.72 1.07
C LEU A 405 30.17 -9.15 0.75
N ASN A 406 29.21 -8.77 1.59
CA ASN A 406 27.80 -9.04 1.34
C ASN A 406 27.27 -8.25 0.13
N TYR A 407 27.74 -7.02 -0.08
CA TYR A 407 27.41 -6.20 -1.24
C TYR A 407 27.86 -6.87 -2.55
N TYR A 408 29.10 -7.37 -2.62
CA TYR A 408 29.60 -8.05 -3.83
C TYR A 408 28.97 -9.43 -4.06
N ILE A 409 28.65 -10.17 -2.99
CA ILE A 409 27.92 -11.44 -3.10
C ILE A 409 26.51 -11.22 -3.65
N ALA A 410 25.83 -10.14 -3.23
CA ALA A 410 24.52 -9.79 -3.76
C ALA A 410 24.57 -9.47 -5.27
N LEU A 411 25.53 -8.63 -5.70
CA LEU A 411 25.72 -8.32 -7.12
C LEU A 411 26.01 -9.55 -7.99
N TRP A 412 26.73 -10.53 -7.44
CA TRP A 412 27.05 -11.79 -8.13
C TRP A 412 25.85 -12.75 -8.23
N ILE A 413 25.01 -12.81 -7.19
CA ILE A 413 23.78 -13.63 -7.18
C ILE A 413 22.75 -13.11 -8.19
N ASP A 414 22.71 -11.79 -8.40
CA ASP A 414 21.73 -11.13 -9.27
C ASP A 414 22.06 -11.22 -10.77
N GLY A 415 23.14 -11.91 -11.15
CA GLY A 415 23.38 -12.34 -12.54
C GLY A 415 23.63 -11.22 -13.54
N CYS A 416 24.28 -10.11 -13.14
CA CYS A 416 24.89 -9.21 -14.10
C CYS A 416 26.13 -9.89 -14.73
N PRO A 417 26.20 -10.04 -16.06
CA PRO A 417 27.40 -10.55 -16.73
C PRO A 417 28.60 -9.62 -16.58
#